data_AF-A0A356W4H6-F1
#
_entry.id   AF-A0A356W4H6-F1
#
_cell.length_a   1.000
_cell.length_b   1.000
_cell.length_c   1.000
_cell.angle_alpha   90.00
_cell.angle_beta   90.00
_cell.angle_gamma   90.00
#
_symmetry.space_group_name_H-M   'P 1'
#
loop_
_entity.id
_entity.type
_entity.pdbx_description
1 polymer ?
#
loop_
_entity_poly.entity_id
_entity_poly.type
_entity_poly.pdbx_seq_one_letter_code
_entity_poly.pdbx_strand_id
1 'polypeptide(L)'
;MTNFDALKSMEQRLLWLSSWIVHNANHLRPKEDGDVKVGGHQASCASMVSIMTALYFHTLRPEDRVAVKPHASPVFHAMQYMMGNQTREKLENFRGYGGAQSYPSRTKDVDDVDFSTGSVGLGVAITAFASLMQDYLEAKNWAGDRKLG
;
A
#
# COMPACT_ATOMS: atom_id res chain seq x y z
N MET A 1 -8.18 -20.42 14.24
CA MET A 1 -7.82 -19.53 15.38
C MET A 1 -6.79 -18.54 14.87
N THR A 2 -6.94 -17.25 15.17
CA THR A 2 -6.01 -16.21 14.70
C THR A 2 -4.64 -16.37 15.37
N ASN A 3 -3.57 -16.42 14.58
CA ASN A 3 -2.20 -16.48 15.10
C ASN A 3 -1.65 -15.05 15.30
N PHE A 4 -1.85 -14.52 16.51
CA PHE A 4 -1.44 -13.16 16.84
C PHE A 4 0.08 -12.97 16.86
N ASP A 5 0.86 -14.00 17.21
CA ASP A 5 2.32 -13.92 17.23
C ASP A 5 2.89 -13.78 15.83
N ALA A 6 2.31 -14.49 14.85
CA ALA A 6 2.65 -14.33 13.44
C ALA A 6 2.30 -12.93 12.93
N LEU A 7 1.14 -12.38 13.30
CA LEU A 7 0.75 -11.02 12.92
C LEU A 7 1.67 -9.96 13.54
N LYS A 8 2.04 -10.10 14.82
CA LYS A 8 3.01 -9.20 15.47
C LYS A 8 4.39 -9.27 14.83
N SER A 9 4.81 -10.48 14.47
CA SER A 9 6.05 -10.73 13.75
C SER A 9 6.05 -10.11 12.35
N MET A 10 4.90 -10.08 11.66
CA MET A 10 4.74 -9.42 10.38
C MET A 10 4.76 -7.89 10.53
N GLU A 11 4.00 -7.36 11.48
CA GLU A 11 3.93 -5.93 11.81
C GLU A 11 5.33 -5.32 12.04
N GLN A 12 6.16 -5.99 12.85
CA GLN A 12 7.54 -5.55 13.12
C GLN A 12 8.42 -5.52 11.86
N ARG A 13 8.30 -6.54 10.99
CA ARG A 13 9.04 -6.59 9.72
C ARG A 13 8.60 -5.48 8.77
N LEU A 14 7.30 -5.24 8.68
CA LEU A 14 6.73 -4.17 7.85
C LEU A 14 7.13 -2.77 8.35
N LEU A 15 7.15 -2.56 9.66
CA LEU A 15 7.61 -1.32 10.27
C LEU A 15 9.10 -1.08 9.96
N TRP A 16 9.92 -2.12 10.10
CA TRP A 16 11.34 -2.03 9.79
C TRP A 16 11.58 -1.75 8.30
N LEU A 17 10.95 -2.51 7.41
CA LEU A 17 11.09 -2.35 5.95
C LEU A 17 10.62 -0.98 5.49
N SER A 18 9.45 -0.51 5.95
CA SER A 18 8.93 0.82 5.59
C SER A 18 9.86 1.95 6.06
N SER A 19 10.46 1.81 7.24
CA SER A 19 11.47 2.74 7.75
C SER A 19 12.75 2.68 6.93
N TRP A 20 13.20 1.48 6.56
CA TRP A 20 14.38 1.26 5.72
C TRP A 20 14.21 1.83 4.32
N ILE A 21 13.05 1.67 3.66
CA ILE A 21 12.78 2.25 2.34
C ILE A 21 13.01 3.77 2.36
N VAL A 22 12.45 4.46 3.36
CA VAL A 22 12.62 5.91 3.50
C VAL A 22 14.06 6.26 3.86
N HIS A 23 14.70 5.49 4.74
CA HIS A 23 16.09 5.71 5.12
C HIS A 23 17.03 5.55 3.92
N ASN A 24 16.89 4.46 3.16
CA ASN A 24 17.65 4.17 1.95
C ASN A 24 17.56 5.33 0.95
N ALA A 25 16.33 5.79 0.67
CA ALA A 25 16.10 6.90 -0.26
C ALA A 25 16.77 8.21 0.17
N ASN A 26 16.88 8.46 1.48
CA ASN A 26 17.37 9.72 2.01
C ASN A 26 18.81 9.67 2.54
N HIS A 27 19.44 8.51 2.71
CA HIS A 27 20.75 8.41 3.37
C HIS A 27 21.72 7.41 2.73
N LEU A 28 21.23 6.34 2.08
CA LEU A 28 22.10 5.30 1.53
C LEU A 28 22.34 5.45 0.03
N ARG A 29 21.37 5.99 -0.70
CA ARG A 29 21.54 6.28 -2.13
C ARG A 29 22.70 7.27 -2.33
N PRO A 30 23.55 7.08 -3.37
CA PRO A 30 24.52 8.08 -3.78
C PRO A 30 23.87 9.44 -4.03
N LYS A 31 24.59 10.51 -3.68
CA LYS A 31 24.14 11.90 -3.82
C LYS A 31 25.28 12.78 -4.27
N GLU A 32 24.96 13.81 -5.03
CA GLU A 32 25.87 14.88 -5.41
C GLU A 32 25.70 16.10 -4.50
N ASP A 33 26.70 16.97 -4.49
CA ASP A 33 26.62 18.24 -3.77
C ASP A 33 25.47 19.09 -4.33
N GLY A 34 24.49 19.39 -3.48
CA GLY A 34 23.27 20.13 -3.85
C GLY A 34 22.01 19.28 -3.94
N ASP A 35 22.11 17.94 -3.86
CA ASP A 35 20.94 17.07 -3.89
C ASP A 35 20.02 17.30 -2.68
N VAL A 36 18.73 17.46 -2.98
CA VAL A 36 17.68 17.64 -1.97
C VAL A 36 17.22 16.31 -1.39
N LYS A 37 16.61 16.37 -0.20
CA LYS A 37 15.97 15.20 0.41
C LYS A 37 14.83 14.69 -0.48
N VAL A 38 14.82 13.38 -0.72
CA VAL A 38 13.78 12.67 -1.48
C VAL A 38 12.44 12.64 -0.73
N GLY A 39 12.50 12.61 0.61
CA GLY A 39 11.33 12.62 1.50
C GLY A 39 10.76 11.23 1.77
N GLY A 40 9.54 11.20 2.33
CA GLY A 40 8.87 9.99 2.83
C GLY A 40 8.30 10.18 4.23
N HIS A 41 7.20 9.51 4.57
CA HIS A 41 6.43 9.79 5.78
C HIS A 41 6.48 8.62 6.78
N GLN A 42 7.55 8.53 7.56
CA GLN A 42 7.73 7.45 8.54
C GLN A 42 6.63 7.43 9.61
N ALA A 43 6.27 8.61 10.16
CA ALA A 43 5.21 8.70 11.16
C ALA A 43 3.85 8.20 10.65
N SER A 44 3.53 8.47 9.37
CA SER A 44 2.29 7.96 8.78
C SER A 44 2.33 6.45 8.50
N CYS A 45 3.51 5.86 8.30
CA CYS A 45 3.65 4.42 8.18
C CYS A 45 3.53 3.74 9.54
N ALA A 46 4.21 4.29 10.55
CA ALA A 46 4.19 3.78 11.92
C ALA A 46 2.78 3.77 12.52
N SER A 47 1.95 4.79 12.24
CA SER A 47 0.57 4.82 12.73
C SER A 47 -0.39 3.89 11.98
N MET A 48 -0.03 3.42 10.78
CA MET A 48 -0.87 2.56 9.96
C MET A 48 -0.47 1.08 10.01
N VAL A 49 0.75 0.75 10.44
CA VAL A 49 1.31 -0.61 10.28
C VAL A 49 0.47 -1.70 10.92
N SER A 50 -0.05 -1.49 12.13
CA SER A 50 -0.88 -2.51 12.82
C SER A 50 -2.20 -2.73 12.09
N ILE A 51 -2.88 -1.67 11.64
CA ILE A 51 -4.15 -1.75 10.90
C ILE A 51 -3.91 -2.47 9.56
N MET A 52 -2.88 -2.06 8.82
CA MET A 52 -2.57 -2.67 7.53
C MET A 52 -2.16 -4.12 7.67
N THR A 53 -1.43 -4.49 8.72
CA THR A 53 -1.08 -5.89 9.00
C THR A 53 -2.34 -6.73 9.25
N ALA A 54 -3.25 -6.26 10.10
CA ALA A 54 -4.50 -6.95 10.39
C ALA A 54 -5.38 -7.09 9.13
N LEU A 55 -5.48 -6.03 8.33
CA LEU A 55 -6.26 -6.06 7.10
C LEU A 55 -5.66 -7.03 6.08
N TYR A 56 -4.41 -6.83 5.66
CA TYR A 56 -3.84 -7.55 4.51
C TYR A 56 -3.42 -8.99 4.82
N PHE A 57 -3.11 -9.33 6.06
CA PHE A 57 -2.62 -10.67 6.43
C PHE A 57 -3.63 -11.49 7.23
N HIS A 58 -4.83 -10.97 7.48
CA HIS A 58 -5.86 -11.69 8.23
C HIS A 58 -7.29 -11.48 7.74
N THR A 59 -7.71 -10.23 7.51
CA THR A 59 -9.13 -9.91 7.30
C THR A 59 -9.52 -9.86 5.82
N LEU A 60 -8.71 -9.21 4.99
CA LEU A 60 -9.07 -8.91 3.61
C LEU A 60 -9.14 -10.18 2.76
N ARG A 61 -10.12 -10.19 1.87
CA ARG A 61 -10.30 -11.22 0.84
C ARG A 61 -9.86 -10.67 -0.53
N PRO A 62 -9.62 -11.55 -1.52
CA PRO A 62 -9.23 -11.13 -2.87
C PRO A 62 -10.23 -10.16 -3.56
N GLU A 63 -11.50 -10.18 -3.15
CA GLU A 63 -12.56 -9.33 -3.69
C GLU A 63 -12.61 -7.92 -3.07
N ASP A 64 -12.01 -7.75 -1.89
CA ASP A 64 -12.03 -6.50 -1.14
C ASP A 64 -11.14 -5.46 -1.85
N ARG A 65 -11.51 -4.18 -1.78
CA ARG A 65 -10.80 -3.08 -2.45
C ARG A 65 -10.46 -1.98 -1.46
N VAL A 66 -9.21 -1.55 -1.43
CA VAL A 66 -8.68 -0.68 -0.37
C VAL A 66 -8.11 0.61 -0.94
N ALA A 67 -8.67 1.75 -0.51
CA ALA A 67 -8.04 3.05 -0.72
C ALA A 67 -6.99 3.30 0.36
N VAL A 68 -5.76 2.87 0.10
CA VAL A 68 -4.64 3.03 1.03
C VAL A 68 -4.32 4.52 1.23
N LYS A 69 -4.13 4.93 2.50
CA LYS A 69 -3.67 6.29 2.83
C LYS A 69 -2.37 6.61 2.06
N PRO A 70 -2.31 7.68 1.27
CA PRO A 70 -1.20 7.91 0.33
C PRO A 70 0.17 7.94 1.00
N HIS A 71 0.27 8.64 2.13
CA HIS A 71 1.52 8.78 2.88
C HIS A 71 1.98 7.49 3.59
N ALA A 72 1.14 6.45 3.63
CA ALA A 72 1.51 5.12 4.10
C ALA A 72 2.08 4.24 2.97
N SER A 73 2.37 4.80 1.79
CA SER A 73 2.95 4.06 0.65
C SER A 73 4.16 3.17 1.02
N PRO A 74 5.15 3.62 1.83
CA PRO A 74 6.28 2.75 2.17
C PRO A 74 5.89 1.45 2.89
N VAL A 75 4.89 1.47 3.78
CA VAL A 75 4.40 0.24 4.41
C VAL A 75 3.57 -0.60 3.44
N PHE A 76 2.81 0.02 2.54
CA PHE A 76 2.13 -0.69 1.45
C PHE A 76 3.11 -1.44 0.55
N HIS A 77 4.14 -0.77 0.03
CA HIS A 77 5.14 -1.42 -0.82
C HIS A 77 5.94 -2.49 -0.05
N ALA A 78 6.20 -2.30 1.25
CA ALA A 78 6.81 -3.33 2.09
C ALA A 78 5.93 -4.58 2.21
N MET A 79 4.61 -4.43 2.36
CA MET A 79 3.68 -5.57 2.35
C MET A 79 3.68 -6.30 1.01
N GLN A 80 3.59 -5.55 -0.09
CA GLN A 80 3.62 -6.11 -1.43
C GLN A 80 4.93 -6.85 -1.72
N TYR A 81 6.05 -6.36 -1.19
CA TYR A 81 7.34 -7.05 -1.26
C TYR A 81 7.32 -8.37 -0.47
N MET A 82 6.79 -8.36 0.76
CA MET A 82 6.65 -9.57 1.58
C MET A 82 5.70 -10.60 0.94
N MET A 83 4.73 -10.14 0.15
CA MET A 83 3.80 -11.00 -0.61
C MET A 83 4.35 -11.46 -1.98
N GLY A 84 5.52 -10.96 -2.41
CA GLY A 84 6.14 -11.32 -3.68
C GLY A 84 5.66 -10.53 -4.90
N ASN A 85 4.85 -9.48 -4.71
CA ASN A 85 4.30 -8.63 -5.78
C ASN A 85 5.17 -7.40 -6.10
N GLN A 86 6.24 -7.17 -5.33
CA GLN A 86 7.13 -6.02 -5.46
C GLN A 86 8.58 -6.46 -5.39
N THR A 87 9.47 -5.77 -6.11
CA THR A 87 10.90 -6.12 -6.15
C THR A 87 11.73 -5.27 -5.21
N ARG A 88 12.82 -5.84 -4.70
CA ARG A 88 13.80 -5.10 -3.88
C ARG A 88 14.36 -3.89 -4.64
N GLU A 89 14.67 -4.03 -5.92
CA GLU A 89 15.19 -2.96 -6.78
C GLU A 89 14.26 -1.73 -6.78
N LYS A 90 12.94 -1.94 -6.92
CA LYS A 90 11.97 -0.85 -6.91
C LYS A 90 11.86 -0.17 -5.54
N LEU A 91 12.02 -0.92 -4.45
CA LEU A 91 12.08 -0.38 -3.09
C LEU A 91 13.35 0.44 -2.86
N GLU A 92 14.49 -0.04 -3.33
CA GLU A 92 15.77 0.69 -3.30
C GLU A 92 15.69 1.99 -4.11
N ASN A 93 14.92 1.97 -5.20
CA ASN A 93 14.66 3.13 -6.04
C ASN A 93 13.37 3.90 -5.66
N PHE A 94 12.90 3.82 -4.41
CA PHE A 94 11.71 4.54 -3.96
C PHE A 94 11.76 6.04 -4.31
N ARG A 95 10.68 6.54 -4.92
CA ARG A 95 10.51 7.89 -5.50
C ARG A 95 11.50 8.25 -6.62
N GLY A 96 12.35 7.33 -7.05
CA GLY A 96 13.16 7.47 -8.25
C GLY A 96 12.39 7.06 -9.51
N TYR A 97 12.93 7.44 -10.66
CA TYR A 97 12.35 7.06 -11.95
C TYR A 97 12.33 5.54 -12.11
N GLY A 98 11.16 4.96 -12.39
CA GLY A 98 10.94 3.51 -12.51
C GLY A 98 10.83 2.74 -11.19
N GLY A 99 11.06 3.39 -10.05
CA GLY A 99 10.94 2.80 -8.72
C GLY A 99 9.53 2.88 -8.12
N ALA A 100 9.41 2.43 -6.88
CA ALA A 100 8.15 2.48 -6.12
C ALA A 100 7.70 3.94 -5.92
N GLN A 101 6.41 4.21 -6.13
CA GLN A 101 5.89 5.57 -6.12
C GLN A 101 5.77 6.16 -4.72
N SER A 102 5.75 7.50 -4.66
CA SER A 102 5.55 8.25 -3.41
C SER A 102 4.22 7.96 -2.72
N TYR A 103 3.20 7.66 -3.53
CA TYR A 103 1.81 7.38 -3.18
C TYR A 103 1.34 6.24 -4.09
N PRO A 104 0.53 5.28 -3.60
CA PRO A 104 0.14 4.13 -4.41
C PRO A 104 -0.54 4.58 -5.71
N SER A 105 -0.08 4.06 -6.84
CA SER A 105 -0.50 4.50 -8.16
C SER A 105 -0.74 3.33 -9.10
N ARG A 106 -1.98 3.17 -9.55
CA ARG A 106 -2.40 2.11 -10.48
C ARG A 106 -1.63 2.06 -11.81
N THR A 107 -1.11 3.21 -12.25
CA THR A 107 -0.48 3.34 -13.57
C THR A 107 1.04 3.37 -13.50
N LYS A 108 1.63 3.51 -12.30
CA LYS A 108 3.07 3.72 -12.13
C LYS A 108 3.72 2.69 -11.21
N ASP A 109 2.96 2.10 -10.30
CA ASP A 109 3.43 0.96 -9.53
C ASP A 109 3.17 -0.35 -10.25
N VAL A 110 4.01 -1.34 -9.93
CA VAL A 110 3.86 -2.73 -10.43
C VAL A 110 3.02 -3.59 -9.49
N ASP A 111 2.91 -3.17 -8.22
CA ASP A 111 2.15 -3.89 -7.22
C ASP A 111 0.65 -3.60 -7.33
N ASP A 112 -0.17 -4.45 -6.71
CA ASP A 112 -1.62 -4.44 -6.90
C ASP A 112 -2.29 -3.29 -6.12
N VAL A 113 -2.37 -2.14 -6.77
CA VAL A 113 -3.04 -0.94 -6.25
C VAL A 113 -4.48 -0.91 -6.74
N ASP A 114 -5.44 -0.94 -5.81
CA ASP A 114 -6.87 -0.83 -6.13
C ASP A 114 -7.25 0.56 -6.62
N PHE A 115 -6.79 1.59 -5.90
CA PHE A 115 -7.12 2.99 -6.13
C PHE A 115 -5.89 3.88 -5.96
N SER A 116 -5.69 4.80 -6.91
CA SER A 116 -4.66 5.84 -6.77
C SER A 116 -5.13 6.92 -5.79
N THR A 117 -4.42 7.11 -4.68
CA THR A 117 -4.87 7.99 -3.57
C THR A 117 -4.02 9.24 -3.35
N GLY A 118 -3.15 9.60 -4.31
CA GLY A 118 -2.24 10.75 -4.18
C GLY A 118 -2.93 12.11 -3.97
N SER A 119 -4.20 12.26 -4.38
CA SER A 119 -5.03 13.42 -4.05
C SER A 119 -5.89 13.12 -2.82
N VAL A 120 -5.61 13.81 -1.72
CA VAL A 120 -6.33 13.63 -0.46
C VAL A 120 -7.81 14.01 -0.61
N GLY A 121 -8.71 13.15 -0.10
CA GLY A 121 -10.16 13.28 -0.21
C GLY A 121 -10.81 12.35 -1.25
N LEU A 122 -10.13 12.08 -2.38
CA LEU A 122 -10.69 11.20 -3.41
C LEU A 122 -10.78 9.72 -2.98
N GLY A 123 -9.92 9.30 -2.05
CA GLY A 123 -9.93 7.93 -1.52
C GLY A 123 -11.27 7.54 -0.89
N VAL A 124 -11.89 8.45 -0.13
CA VAL A 124 -13.20 8.20 0.50
C VAL A 124 -14.31 8.19 -0.55
N ALA A 125 -14.28 9.15 -1.49
CA ALA A 125 -15.27 9.24 -2.55
C ALA A 125 -15.27 7.99 -3.43
N ILE A 126 -14.10 7.54 -3.90
CA ILE A 126 -14.02 6.39 -4.80
C ILE A 126 -14.47 5.09 -4.13
N THR A 127 -14.16 4.88 -2.85
CA THR A 127 -14.64 3.69 -2.13
C THR A 127 -16.14 3.71 -1.89
N ALA A 128 -16.72 4.89 -1.63
CA ALA A 128 -18.17 5.03 -1.49
C ALA A 128 -18.89 4.71 -2.80
N PHE A 129 -18.42 5.26 -3.94
CA PHE A 129 -18.97 4.94 -5.24
C PHE A 129 -18.73 3.48 -5.64
N ALA A 130 -17.58 2.90 -5.30
CA ALA A 130 -17.30 1.49 -5.56
C ALA A 130 -18.29 0.58 -4.81
N SER A 131 -18.58 0.87 -3.55
CA SER A 131 -19.58 0.15 -2.76
C SER A 131 -20.99 0.29 -3.36
N LEU A 132 -21.42 1.50 -3.72
CA LEU A 132 -22.72 1.70 -4.39
C LEU A 132 -22.83 0.93 -5.71
N MET A 133 -21.73 0.85 -6.46
CA MET A 133 -21.71 0.08 -7.72
C MET A 133 -21.73 -1.43 -7.48
N GLN A 134 -21.17 -1.92 -6.38
CA GLN A 134 -21.28 -3.33 -5.98
C GLN A 134 -22.75 -3.68 -5.69
N ASP A 135 -23.43 -2.88 -4.86
CA ASP A 135 -24.86 -3.08 -4.54
C ASP A 135 -25.73 -3.01 -5.80
N TYR A 136 -25.44 -2.05 -6.68
CA TYR A 136 -26.15 -1.92 -7.96
C TYR A 136 -26.02 -3.18 -8.82
N LEU A 137 -24.82 -3.77 -8.89
CA LEU A 137 -24.58 -4.97 -9.68
C LEU A 137 -25.22 -6.20 -9.03
N GLU A 138 -25.16 -6.33 -7.71
CA GLU A 138 -25.83 -7.41 -6.97
C GLU A 138 -27.33 -7.44 -7.25
N ALA A 139 -27.97 -6.27 -7.37
CA ALA A 139 -29.38 -6.16 -7.72
C ALA A 139 -29.72 -6.56 -9.17
N LYS A 140 -28.74 -6.92 -10.01
CA LYS A 140 -28.96 -7.33 -11.41
C LYS A 140 -28.85 -8.84 -11.57
N ASN A 141 -29.91 -9.44 -12.12
CA ASN A 141 -29.98 -10.88 -12.40
C ASN A 141 -28.84 -11.41 -13.29
N TRP A 142 -28.20 -10.54 -14.09
CA TRP A 142 -27.08 -10.92 -14.97
C TRP A 142 -25.71 -10.89 -14.27
N ALA A 143 -25.62 -10.45 -13.02
CA ALA A 143 -24.36 -10.33 -12.27
C ALA A 143 -24.30 -11.25 -11.02
N GLY A 144 -25.28 -12.16 -10.86
CA GLY A 144 -25.49 -12.94 -9.62
C GLY A 144 -24.39 -13.93 -9.23
N ASP A 145 -23.52 -14.34 -10.15
CA ASP A 145 -22.44 -15.30 -9.86
C ASP A 145 -21.18 -14.65 -9.23
N ARG A 146 -21.22 -13.35 -8.95
CA ARG A 146 -20.05 -12.60 -8.46
C ARG A 146 -19.88 -12.76 -6.95
N LYS A 147 -18.65 -13.04 -6.51
CA LYS A 147 -18.29 -12.97 -5.09
C LYS A 147 -18.19 -11.50 -4.64
N LEU A 148 -18.85 -11.19 -3.53
CA LEU A 148 -18.81 -9.87 -2.92
C LEU A 148 -17.57 -9.74 -2.02
N GLY A 149 -16.92 -8.59 -2.13
CA GLY A 149 -15.90 -8.08 -1.20
C GLY A 149 -16.53 -7.35 -0.01
#